data_AF-A0A915C4I4-F1
#
_entry.id   AF-A0A915C4I4-F1
#
_cell.length_a   1.000
_cell.length_b   1.000
_cell.length_c   1.000
_cell.angle_alpha   90.00
_cell.angle_beta   90.00
_cell.angle_gamma   90.00
#
_symmetry.space_group_name_H-M   'P 1'
#
loop_
_entity.id
_entity.type
_entity.pdbx_description
1 polymer ?
#
loop_
_entity_poly.entity_id
_entity_poly.type
_entity_poly.pdbx_seq_one_letter_code
_entity_poly.pdbx_strand_id
1 'polypeptide(L)'
;FLHIYAISLQIRVFCRCDTRAVIVVKFDSRLSRTNVSAVAFFINALSARKRRASLRLALIILRFCVRGFSGKSVVCGCEMPAPRVTRKQSSESSKEEEKIRLVLQEINSKLKTVVQNKENVNAALTPIQSLIDRNKLSIGCKLSGPLRGKVIAMYTNAKKACEEEEQLLRKLLSKIDEIHNMQYQMRRTSQMRRGALMQLLMYHARTMRLWIGPLDTHPPALVGAIGYPDSLPIKVGSEVAAFISDIWMLAEVVSVNASGVYEVKDVDDEQKAKYTVRRSRLIPLPLWRADPLRDGHALFPVNAIVLALYPQTTCFYKGVVERVPEKASDDYLVAFEDSSFAQGFSPPLPPGIAFRRIAVNVSKIIYDGPRS
;
A
#
# COMPACT_ATOMS: atom_id res chain seq x y z
N PHE A 1 -30.69 3.07 -14.74
CA PHE A 1 -30.21 2.30 -13.57
C PHE A 1 -29.06 1.33 -13.87
N LEU A 2 -28.19 1.60 -14.87
CA LEU A 2 -26.88 0.96 -14.96
C LEU A 2 -25.88 1.99 -15.52
N HIS A 3 -25.16 2.65 -14.62
CA HIS A 3 -23.97 3.43 -14.95
C HIS A 3 -22.78 2.47 -14.95
N ILE A 4 -22.34 2.01 -16.12
CA ILE A 4 -21.10 1.26 -16.27
C ILE A 4 -20.06 2.22 -16.82
N TYR A 5 -19.10 2.61 -15.97
CA TYR A 5 -17.92 3.38 -16.36
C TYR A 5 -16.88 2.44 -16.94
N ALA A 6 -16.44 2.69 -18.18
CA ALA A 6 -15.29 1.99 -18.76
C ALA A 6 -14.00 2.49 -18.09
N ILE A 7 -13.40 1.66 -17.25
CA ILE A 7 -12.09 1.92 -16.64
C ILE A 7 -11.01 1.32 -17.55
N SER A 8 -10.19 2.18 -18.18
CA SER A 8 -8.95 1.74 -18.81
C SER A 8 -7.88 1.58 -17.74
N LEU A 9 -7.54 0.33 -17.40
CA LEU A 9 -6.42 0.02 -16.51
C LEU A 9 -5.10 0.15 -17.31
N GLN A 10 -4.42 1.29 -17.20
CA GLN A 10 -3.04 1.44 -17.68
C GLN A 10 -2.07 0.96 -16.62
N ILE A 11 -1.58 -0.27 -16.77
CA ILE A 11 -0.41 -0.75 -16.04
C ILE A 11 0.81 -0.16 -16.73
N ARG A 12 1.48 0.81 -16.07
CA ARG A 12 2.82 1.25 -16.49
C ARG A 12 3.83 0.69 -15.51
N VAL A 13 4.62 -0.27 -15.98
CA VAL A 13 5.81 -0.72 -15.27
C VAL A 13 6.90 0.34 -15.50
N PHE A 14 7.12 1.20 -14.50
CA PHE A 14 8.30 2.06 -14.47
C PHE A 14 9.42 1.30 -13.79
N CYS A 15 10.40 0.83 -14.59
CA CYS A 15 11.69 0.41 -14.07
C CYS A 15 12.62 1.61 -14.19
N ARG A 16 12.79 2.37 -13.10
CA ARG A 16 13.93 3.29 -12.98
C ARG A 16 15.05 2.46 -12.38
N CYS A 17 16.23 2.47 -13.01
CA CYS A 17 17.40 1.77 -12.52
C CYS A 17 17.62 2.05 -11.02
N ASP A 18 18.09 1.02 -10.32
CA ASP A 18 18.23 0.84 -8.87
C ASP A 18 17.01 0.30 -8.10
N THR A 19 17.03 -1.03 -7.96
CA THR A 19 16.53 -1.89 -6.86
C THR A 19 15.05 -1.87 -6.41
N ARG A 20 14.09 -1.22 -7.08
CA ARG A 20 12.67 -1.38 -6.70
C ARG A 20 11.72 -1.54 -7.89
N ALA A 21 11.06 -2.70 -7.95
CA ALA A 21 9.84 -2.85 -8.73
C ALA A 21 8.66 -2.27 -7.94
N VAL A 22 8.05 -1.21 -8.44
CA VAL A 22 6.78 -0.69 -7.94
C VAL A 22 5.75 -0.88 -9.04
N ILE A 23 4.77 -1.76 -8.84
CA ILE A 23 3.62 -1.86 -9.73
C ILE A 23 2.70 -0.69 -9.39
N VAL A 24 2.78 0.37 -10.19
CA VAL A 24 1.83 1.48 -10.12
C VAL A 24 0.66 1.16 -11.05
N VAL A 25 -0.45 0.74 -10.46
CA VAL A 25 -1.72 0.61 -11.18
C VAL A 25 -2.28 2.02 -11.33
N LYS A 26 -2.21 2.58 -12.54
CA LYS A 26 -2.78 3.90 -12.81
C LYS A 26 -4.21 3.72 -13.31
N PHE A 27 -5.16 4.11 -12.48
CA PHE A 27 -6.54 4.34 -12.90
C PHE A 27 -6.60 5.73 -13.52
N ASP A 28 -6.86 5.81 -14.82
CA ASP A 28 -7.04 7.09 -15.50
C ASP A 28 -8.52 7.50 -15.36
N SER A 29 -8.87 8.13 -14.24
CA SER A 29 -10.16 8.77 -14.03
C SER A 29 -10.06 10.27 -14.30
N ARG A 30 -9.83 10.66 -15.57
CA ARG A 30 -10.14 12.03 -15.98
C ARG A 30 -11.63 12.17 -16.21
N LEU A 31 -12.35 12.57 -15.17
CA LEU A 31 -13.51 13.46 -15.25
C LEU A 31 -13.87 13.89 -13.82
N SER A 32 -13.45 15.10 -13.45
CA SER A 32 -14.13 15.91 -12.46
C SER A 32 -14.70 17.16 -13.15
N ARG A 33 -15.65 17.79 -12.48
CA ARG A 33 -16.82 18.46 -13.02
C ARG A 33 -16.55 19.77 -13.81
N THR A 34 -17.42 19.98 -14.81
CA THR A 34 -17.88 21.25 -15.43
C THR A 34 -16.85 22.15 -16.16
N ASN A 35 -16.90 22.20 -17.50
CA ASN A 35 -17.68 23.20 -18.25
C ASN A 35 -17.70 22.91 -19.76
N VAL A 36 -18.79 23.34 -20.39
CA VAL A 36 -19.15 23.15 -21.81
C VAL A 36 -18.14 23.85 -22.73
N SER A 37 -17.80 23.23 -23.88
CA SER A 37 -17.11 23.79 -25.07
C SER A 37 -15.66 23.37 -25.44
N ALA A 38 -15.09 22.27 -24.93
CA ALA A 38 -13.72 21.86 -25.29
C ALA A 38 -13.55 20.46 -25.92
N VAL A 39 -14.60 19.85 -26.48
CA VAL A 39 -14.56 18.42 -26.91
C VAL A 39 -14.12 18.20 -28.37
N ALA A 40 -13.92 19.24 -29.19
CA ALA A 40 -13.56 19.03 -30.60
C ALA A 40 -12.06 18.75 -30.87
N PHE A 41 -11.14 19.04 -29.94
CA PHE A 41 -9.70 19.02 -30.25
C PHE A 41 -8.93 17.77 -29.80
N PHE A 42 -9.52 16.88 -28.98
CA PHE A 42 -8.76 15.79 -28.34
C PHE A 42 -8.70 14.48 -29.15
N ILE A 43 -9.52 14.33 -30.20
CA ILE A 43 -9.70 13.06 -30.91
C ILE A 43 -8.59 12.82 -31.97
N ASN A 44 -7.99 13.86 -32.54
CA ASN A 44 -6.95 13.69 -33.58
C ASN A 44 -5.52 13.45 -33.02
N ALA A 45 -5.23 13.83 -31.78
CA ALA A 45 -3.86 13.73 -31.23
C ALA A 45 -3.51 12.35 -30.63
N LEU A 46 -4.51 11.53 -30.28
CA LEU A 46 -4.30 10.25 -29.58
C LEU A 46 -4.04 9.05 -30.51
N SER A 47 -4.46 9.13 -31.77
CA SER A 47 -4.30 8.04 -32.75
C SER A 47 -2.84 7.86 -33.22
N ALA A 48 -2.07 8.95 -33.34
CA ALA A 48 -0.69 8.90 -33.83
C ALA A 48 0.37 8.59 -32.76
N ARG A 49 0.16 8.98 -31.49
CA ARG A 49 1.16 8.79 -30.41
C ARG A 49 1.19 7.38 -29.82
N LYS A 50 0.07 6.63 -29.83
CA LYS A 50 0.02 5.25 -29.29
C LYS A 50 0.80 4.23 -30.14
N ARG A 51 0.92 4.42 -31.46
CA ARG A 51 1.64 3.48 -32.35
C ARG A 51 3.16 3.55 -32.22
N ARG A 52 3.75 4.72 -31.93
CA ARG A 52 5.22 4.87 -31.80
C ARG A 52 5.77 4.49 -30.42
N ALA A 53 4.95 4.50 -29.37
CA ALA A 53 5.38 4.15 -28.01
C ALA A 53 5.52 2.63 -27.80
N SER A 54 4.62 1.82 -28.38
CA SER A 54 4.66 0.35 -28.24
C SER A 54 5.85 -0.30 -28.96
N LEU A 55 6.28 0.25 -30.10
CA LEU A 55 7.46 -0.22 -30.84
C LEU A 55 8.80 0.14 -30.17
N ARG A 56 8.88 1.27 -29.45
CA ARG A 56 10.09 1.62 -28.65
C ARG A 56 10.18 0.81 -27.36
N LEU A 57 9.05 0.45 -26.74
CA LEU A 57 9.03 -0.35 -25.51
C LEU A 57 9.42 -1.81 -25.78
N ALA A 58 8.97 -2.39 -26.90
CA ALA A 58 9.37 -3.74 -27.32
C ALA A 58 10.87 -3.84 -27.68
N LEU A 59 11.45 -2.81 -28.31
CA LEU A 59 12.89 -2.78 -28.64
C LEU A 59 13.80 -2.62 -27.41
N ILE A 60 13.31 -2.00 -26.33
CA ILE A 60 14.06 -1.84 -25.07
C ILE A 60 14.03 -3.14 -24.26
N ILE A 61 12.91 -3.87 -24.25
CA ILE A 61 12.78 -5.16 -23.58
C ILE A 61 13.63 -6.25 -24.26
N LEU A 62 13.68 -6.28 -25.60
CA LEU A 62 14.53 -7.23 -26.34
C LEU A 62 16.03 -6.95 -26.23
N ARG A 63 16.46 -5.68 -26.04
CA ARG A 63 17.88 -5.35 -25.85
C ARG A 63 18.44 -5.70 -24.46
N PHE A 64 17.58 -5.90 -23.44
CA PHE A 64 18.02 -6.23 -22.08
C PHE A 64 18.11 -7.73 -21.79
N CYS A 65 17.43 -8.59 -22.57
CA CYS A 65 17.52 -10.04 -22.38
C CYS A 65 18.80 -10.68 -22.96
N VAL A 66 19.61 -9.97 -23.76
CA VAL A 66 20.77 -10.55 -24.50
C VAL A 66 22.14 -10.01 -24.02
N ARG A 67 22.21 -9.31 -22.89
CA ARG A 67 23.51 -8.88 -22.31
C ARG A 67 23.67 -9.30 -20.85
N GLY A 68 24.39 -10.42 -20.65
CA GLY A 68 25.31 -10.81 -19.57
C GLY A 68 24.83 -10.65 -18.11
N PHE A 69 24.94 -11.62 -17.20
CA PHE A 69 26.01 -12.62 -17.02
C PHE A 69 27.39 -12.13 -17.48
N SER A 70 27.87 -11.06 -16.87
CA SER A 70 29.29 -10.85 -16.63
C SER A 70 29.43 -9.97 -15.39
N GLY A 71 30.24 -10.45 -14.44
CA GLY A 71 30.35 -9.88 -13.11
C GLY A 71 30.83 -8.43 -13.03
N LYS A 72 30.70 -7.92 -11.80
CA LYS A 72 31.15 -6.63 -11.29
C LYS A 72 30.38 -5.42 -11.83
N SER A 73 29.51 -4.87 -11.00
CA SER A 73 29.10 -3.46 -11.09
C SER A 73 28.84 -2.89 -9.71
N VAL A 74 29.76 -1.99 -9.37
CA VAL A 74 29.76 -0.89 -8.40
C VAL A 74 28.43 -0.62 -7.70
N VAL A 75 28.43 -0.92 -6.41
CA VAL A 75 27.42 -0.57 -5.41
C VAL A 75 27.51 0.94 -5.15
N CYS A 76 26.45 1.69 -5.43
CA CYS A 76 26.22 2.97 -4.77
C CYS A 76 25.50 2.67 -3.44
N GLY A 77 26.14 3.10 -2.34
CA GLY A 77 25.98 2.55 -1.00
C GLY A 77 24.56 2.62 -0.42
N CYS A 78 24.04 1.44 -0.08
CA CYS A 78 23.48 1.09 1.23
C CYS A 78 23.31 -0.44 1.25
N GLU A 79 24.41 -1.19 1.12
CA GLU A 79 24.43 -2.59 1.54
C GLU A 79 24.41 -2.61 3.06
N MET A 80 23.27 -3.00 3.62
CA MET A 80 23.11 -3.14 5.06
C MET A 80 23.79 -4.42 5.53
N PRO A 81 24.66 -4.36 6.56
CA PRO A 81 25.46 -5.50 6.98
C PRO A 81 24.57 -6.67 7.42
N ALA A 82 24.95 -7.88 7.01
CA ALA A 82 24.29 -9.10 7.43
C ALA A 82 24.37 -9.26 8.96
N PRO A 83 23.29 -9.69 9.64
CA PRO A 83 23.31 -9.91 11.07
C PRO A 83 24.26 -11.06 11.46
N ARG A 84 24.89 -10.99 12.64
CA ARG A 84 25.65 -12.12 13.21
C ARG A 84 24.66 -13.18 13.70
N VAL A 85 24.65 -14.34 13.05
CA VAL A 85 23.73 -15.46 13.38
C VAL A 85 24.46 -16.50 14.24
N THR A 86 23.83 -16.97 15.32
CA THR A 86 24.33 -18.12 16.12
C THR A 86 23.91 -19.45 15.48
N ARG A 87 24.72 -20.51 15.66
CA ARG A 87 24.67 -21.80 14.92
C ARG A 87 23.34 -22.58 14.99
N LYS A 88 22.42 -22.21 15.88
CA LYS A 88 21.07 -22.83 16.02
C LYS A 88 19.98 -22.02 15.30
N GLN A 89 20.15 -20.70 15.15
CA GLN A 89 19.28 -19.81 14.36
C GLN A 89 19.52 -19.96 12.85
N SER A 90 20.68 -20.48 12.44
CA SER A 90 21.03 -20.62 11.02
C SER A 90 20.18 -21.65 10.27
N SER A 91 19.67 -22.70 10.93
CA SER A 91 18.87 -23.74 10.27
C SER A 91 17.40 -23.34 10.08
N GLU A 92 16.82 -22.60 11.04
CA GLU A 92 15.44 -22.10 10.95
C GLU A 92 15.34 -20.91 9.99
N SER A 93 16.29 -19.96 10.08
CA SER A 93 16.44 -18.87 9.11
C SER A 93 16.62 -19.39 7.68
N SER A 94 17.36 -20.50 7.49
CA SER A 94 17.56 -21.10 6.18
C SER A 94 16.28 -21.72 5.59
N LYS A 95 15.39 -22.28 6.42
CA LYS A 95 14.09 -22.81 5.97
C LYS A 95 13.15 -21.67 5.55
N GLU A 96 13.13 -20.58 6.30
CA GLU A 96 12.31 -19.41 5.97
C GLU A 96 12.80 -18.71 4.70
N GLU A 97 14.12 -18.59 4.50
CA GLU A 97 14.71 -18.09 3.26
C GLU A 97 14.31 -18.95 2.05
N GLU A 98 14.34 -20.28 2.20
CA GLU A 98 13.90 -21.18 1.13
C GLU A 98 12.41 -21.03 0.85
N LYS A 99 11.57 -20.88 1.88
CA LYS A 99 10.15 -20.58 1.70
C LYS A 99 9.93 -19.29 0.90
N ILE A 100 10.68 -18.22 1.19
CA ILE A 100 10.62 -16.96 0.42
C ILE A 100 11.02 -17.21 -1.04
N ARG A 101 12.09 -17.98 -1.30
CA ARG A 101 12.54 -18.32 -2.65
C ARG A 101 11.46 -19.07 -3.44
N LEU A 102 10.80 -20.05 -2.82
CA LEU A 102 9.73 -20.81 -3.45
C LEU A 102 8.53 -19.92 -3.82
N VAL A 103 8.11 -19.02 -2.92
CA VAL A 103 7.01 -18.07 -3.21
C VAL A 103 7.40 -17.11 -4.35
N LEU A 104 8.65 -16.64 -4.38
CA LEU A 104 9.16 -15.80 -5.47
C LEU A 104 9.17 -16.54 -6.81
N GLN A 105 9.61 -17.80 -6.84
CA GLN A 105 9.55 -18.64 -8.04
C GLN A 105 8.11 -18.81 -8.52
N GLU A 106 7.17 -19.06 -7.62
CA GLU A 106 5.76 -19.18 -7.98
C GLU A 106 5.22 -17.88 -8.58
N ILE A 107 5.51 -16.72 -7.98
CA ILE A 107 5.12 -15.41 -8.54
C ILE A 107 5.70 -15.24 -9.96
N ASN A 108 7.00 -15.49 -10.12
CA ASN A 108 7.68 -15.35 -11.40
C ASN A 108 7.10 -16.27 -12.48
N SER A 109 6.74 -17.51 -12.13
CA SER A 109 6.11 -18.45 -13.06
C SER A 109 4.76 -17.93 -13.58
N LYS A 110 4.01 -17.22 -12.73
CA LYS A 110 2.67 -16.68 -13.03
C LYS A 110 2.71 -15.34 -13.78
N LEU A 111 3.85 -14.66 -13.87
CA LEU A 111 3.95 -13.39 -14.59
C LEU A 111 3.58 -13.52 -16.08
N LYS A 112 3.93 -14.64 -16.73
CA LYS A 112 3.52 -14.91 -18.11
C LYS A 112 2.00 -14.99 -18.23
N THR A 113 1.33 -15.66 -17.29
CA THR A 113 -0.13 -15.75 -17.25
C THR A 113 -0.79 -14.40 -17.01
N VAL A 114 -0.18 -13.50 -16.22
CA VAL A 114 -0.69 -12.13 -16.05
C VAL A 114 -0.70 -11.38 -17.39
N VAL A 115 0.38 -11.48 -18.17
CA VAL A 115 0.45 -10.86 -19.50
C VAL A 115 -0.61 -11.46 -20.42
N GLN A 116 -0.76 -12.79 -20.43
CA GLN A 116 -1.78 -13.46 -21.23
C GLN A 116 -3.20 -13.03 -20.85
N ASN A 117 -3.51 -12.94 -19.55
CA ASN A 117 -4.82 -12.48 -19.08
C ASN A 117 -5.10 -11.05 -19.53
N LYS A 118 -4.07 -10.18 -19.51
CA LYS A 118 -4.21 -8.81 -20.01
C LYS A 118 -4.54 -8.78 -21.51
N GLU A 119 -3.88 -9.63 -22.29
CA GLU A 119 -4.17 -9.79 -23.72
C GLU A 119 -5.59 -10.30 -23.96
N ASN A 120 -6.04 -11.28 -23.18
CA ASN A 120 -7.40 -11.81 -23.24
C ASN A 120 -8.45 -10.73 -22.93
N VAL A 121 -8.21 -9.90 -21.91
CA VAL A 121 -9.06 -8.74 -21.60
C VAL A 121 -9.09 -7.76 -22.76
N ASN A 122 -7.93 -7.40 -23.33
CA ASN A 122 -7.88 -6.50 -24.49
C ASN A 122 -8.61 -7.08 -25.71
N ALA A 123 -8.48 -8.39 -25.95
CA ALA A 123 -9.17 -9.09 -27.02
C ALA A 123 -10.69 -9.12 -26.80
N ALA A 124 -11.16 -9.25 -25.55
CA ALA A 124 -12.59 -9.20 -25.22
C ALA A 124 -13.18 -7.78 -25.34
N LEU A 125 -12.39 -6.73 -25.07
CA LEU A 125 -12.82 -5.33 -25.16
C LEU A 125 -12.82 -4.78 -26.60
N THR A 126 -11.96 -5.29 -27.48
CA THR A 126 -11.80 -4.79 -28.86
C THR A 126 -13.09 -4.88 -29.71
N PRO A 127 -13.85 -6.00 -29.69
CA PRO A 127 -15.14 -6.10 -30.38
C PRO A 127 -16.19 -5.12 -29.83
N ILE A 128 -16.19 -4.88 -28.51
CA ILE A 128 -17.10 -3.92 -27.88
C ILE A 128 -16.83 -2.52 -28.39
N GLN A 129 -15.55 -2.10 -28.43
CA GLN A 129 -15.16 -0.80 -28.95
C GLN A 129 -15.55 -0.66 -30.43
N SER A 130 -15.26 -1.68 -31.24
CA SER A 130 -15.60 -1.68 -32.67
C SER A 130 -17.12 -1.55 -32.91
N LEU A 131 -17.92 -2.17 -32.05
CA LEU A 131 -19.37 -2.12 -32.12
C LEU A 131 -19.92 -0.75 -31.69
N ILE A 132 -19.34 -0.13 -30.65
CA ILE A 132 -19.65 1.23 -30.23
C ILE A 132 -19.35 2.22 -31.36
N ASP A 133 -18.16 2.12 -31.96
CA ASP A 133 -17.71 3.02 -33.02
C ASP A 133 -18.57 2.88 -34.28
N ARG A 134 -18.89 1.65 -34.70
CA ARG A 134 -19.68 1.38 -35.91
C ARG A 134 -21.13 1.85 -35.78
N ASN A 135 -21.73 1.67 -34.61
CA ASN A 135 -23.13 2.03 -34.36
C ASN A 135 -23.31 3.40 -33.69
N LYS A 136 -22.21 4.16 -33.49
CA LYS A 136 -22.19 5.45 -32.79
C LYS A 136 -22.97 5.42 -31.46
N LEU A 137 -22.81 4.33 -30.70
CA LEU A 137 -23.59 4.12 -29.48
C LEU A 137 -23.12 5.08 -28.38
N SER A 138 -24.06 5.82 -27.80
CA SER A 138 -23.82 6.67 -26.64
C SER A 138 -24.17 5.93 -25.34
N ILE A 139 -23.56 6.39 -24.24
CA ILE A 139 -23.92 5.94 -22.89
C ILE A 139 -25.41 6.26 -22.65
N GLY A 140 -26.19 5.25 -22.27
CA GLY A 140 -27.64 5.39 -22.05
C GLY A 140 -28.52 5.11 -23.28
N CYS A 141 -27.94 4.74 -24.42
CA CYS A 141 -28.70 4.32 -25.60
C CYS A 141 -29.60 3.10 -25.29
N LYS A 142 -30.90 3.21 -25.61
CA LYS A 142 -31.85 2.09 -25.49
C LYS A 142 -31.64 1.12 -26.65
N LEU A 143 -30.90 0.05 -26.39
CA LEU A 143 -30.71 -1.04 -27.36
C LEU A 143 -31.98 -1.91 -27.43
N SER A 144 -32.47 -2.15 -28.64
CA SER A 144 -33.61 -3.04 -28.92
C SER A 144 -33.21 -4.17 -29.89
N GLY A 145 -34.01 -5.24 -29.90
CA GLY A 145 -33.86 -6.35 -30.85
C GLY A 145 -32.60 -7.21 -30.67
N PRO A 146 -32.20 -7.96 -31.72
CA PRO A 146 -31.07 -8.91 -31.68
C PRO A 146 -29.72 -8.29 -31.28
N LEU A 147 -29.54 -6.99 -31.56
CA LEU A 147 -28.33 -6.25 -31.18
C LEU A 147 -28.13 -6.18 -29.66
N ARG A 148 -29.22 -6.07 -28.89
CA ARG A 148 -29.16 -6.06 -27.42
C ARG A 148 -28.57 -7.35 -26.87
N GLY A 149 -29.02 -8.50 -27.37
CA GLY A 149 -28.51 -9.81 -26.95
C GLY A 149 -27.02 -9.96 -27.24
N LYS A 150 -26.59 -9.55 -28.44
CA LYS A 150 -25.17 -9.55 -28.83
C LYS A 150 -24.31 -8.66 -27.93
N VAL A 151 -24.79 -7.46 -27.62
CA VAL A 151 -24.08 -6.52 -26.72
C VAL A 151 -23.95 -7.12 -25.32
N ILE A 152 -25.04 -7.64 -24.75
CA ILE A 152 -25.02 -8.27 -23.42
C ILE A 152 -24.02 -9.43 -23.38
N ALA A 153 -24.01 -10.30 -24.39
CA ALA A 153 -23.07 -11.42 -24.46
C ALA A 153 -21.61 -10.94 -24.49
N MET A 154 -21.31 -9.92 -25.29
CA MET A 154 -19.96 -9.33 -25.35
C MET A 154 -19.52 -8.74 -24.01
N TYR A 155 -20.38 -7.95 -23.35
CA TYR A 155 -20.09 -7.39 -22.02
C TYR A 155 -19.91 -8.47 -20.96
N THR A 156 -20.72 -9.53 -21.01
CA THR A 156 -20.60 -10.67 -20.08
C THR A 156 -19.26 -11.38 -20.25
N ASN A 157 -18.81 -11.59 -21.49
CA ASN A 157 -17.51 -12.17 -21.78
C ASN A 157 -16.35 -11.26 -21.32
N ALA A 158 -16.43 -9.96 -21.61
CA ALA A 158 -15.41 -9.00 -21.17
C ALA A 158 -15.35 -8.89 -19.64
N LYS A 159 -16.51 -8.90 -18.97
CA LYS A 159 -16.60 -8.95 -17.50
C LYS A 159 -15.87 -10.17 -16.94
N LYS A 160 -16.16 -11.36 -17.49
CA LYS A 160 -15.52 -12.61 -17.06
C LYS A 160 -14.00 -12.55 -17.21
N ALA A 161 -13.50 -12.06 -18.36
CA ALA A 161 -12.06 -11.91 -18.58
C ALA A 161 -11.41 -10.94 -17.57
N CYS A 162 -12.08 -9.83 -17.24
CA CYS A 162 -11.61 -8.89 -16.22
C CYS A 162 -11.59 -9.52 -14.81
N GLU A 163 -12.61 -10.30 -14.45
CA GLU A 163 -12.68 -11.00 -13.16
C GLU A 163 -11.56 -12.04 -13.02
N GLU A 164 -11.23 -12.77 -14.08
CA GLU A 164 -10.12 -13.73 -14.10
C GLU A 164 -8.75 -13.04 -13.95
N GLU A 165 -8.54 -11.90 -14.64
CA GLU A 165 -7.34 -11.07 -14.47
C GLU A 165 -7.23 -10.54 -13.03
N GLU A 166 -8.31 -9.96 -12.51
CA GLU A 166 -8.38 -9.39 -11.17
C GLU A 166 -8.08 -10.44 -10.10
N GLN A 167 -8.70 -11.62 -10.17
CA GLN A 167 -8.49 -12.70 -9.21
C GLN A 167 -7.04 -13.16 -9.16
N LEU A 168 -6.37 -13.27 -10.32
CA LEU A 168 -4.96 -13.63 -10.38
C LEU A 168 -4.09 -12.54 -9.75
N LEU A 169 -4.32 -11.27 -10.10
CA LEU A 169 -3.57 -10.14 -9.54
C LEU A 169 -3.71 -10.06 -8.01
N ARG A 170 -4.93 -10.24 -7.48
CA ARG A 170 -5.17 -10.26 -6.03
C ARG A 170 -4.41 -11.38 -5.33
N LYS A 171 -4.39 -12.58 -5.91
CA LYS A 171 -3.61 -13.72 -5.39
C LYS A 171 -2.10 -13.41 -5.36
N LEU A 172 -1.57 -12.81 -6.42
CA LEU A 172 -0.15 -12.44 -6.49
C LEU A 172 0.21 -11.32 -5.49
N LEU A 173 -0.64 -10.30 -5.36
CA LEU A 173 -0.45 -9.24 -4.36
C LEU A 173 -0.45 -9.79 -2.94
N SER A 174 -1.31 -10.76 -2.63
CA SER A 174 -1.31 -11.44 -1.34
C SER A 174 -0.01 -12.20 -1.07
N LYS A 175 0.60 -12.82 -2.09
CA LYS A 175 1.90 -13.51 -1.94
C LYS A 175 3.06 -12.53 -1.75
N ILE A 176 3.02 -11.38 -2.42
CA ILE A 176 4.00 -10.29 -2.20
C ILE A 176 3.92 -9.80 -0.75
N ASP A 177 2.70 -9.61 -0.23
CA ASP A 177 2.48 -9.24 1.17
C ASP A 177 3.01 -10.30 2.14
N GLU A 178 2.79 -11.59 1.86
CA GLU A 178 3.38 -12.69 2.64
C GLU A 178 4.91 -12.61 2.67
N ILE A 179 5.56 -12.38 1.52
CA ILE A 179 7.02 -12.22 1.43
C ILE A 179 7.50 -11.02 2.26
N HIS A 180 6.86 -9.87 2.13
CA HIS A 180 7.24 -8.68 2.89
C HIS A 180 7.12 -8.92 4.39
N ASN A 181 6.04 -9.57 4.84
CA ASN A 181 5.83 -9.91 6.23
C ASN A 181 6.87 -10.93 6.73
N MET A 182 7.16 -11.98 5.98
CA MET A 182 8.20 -12.96 6.33
C MET A 182 9.57 -12.26 6.46
N GLN A 183 9.97 -11.47 5.47
CA GLN A 183 11.24 -10.73 5.50
C GLN A 183 11.32 -9.75 6.67
N TYR A 184 10.20 -9.07 6.98
CA TYR A 184 10.14 -8.15 8.10
C TYR A 184 10.33 -8.88 9.43
N GLN A 185 9.62 -9.98 9.65
CA GLN A 185 9.71 -10.76 10.88
C GLN A 185 11.09 -11.39 11.08
N MET A 186 11.64 -12.02 10.03
CA MET A 186 13.00 -12.60 10.05
C MET A 186 14.07 -11.58 10.45
N ARG A 187 13.96 -10.36 9.90
CA ARG A 187 14.89 -9.28 10.25
C ARG A 187 14.63 -8.79 11.66
N ARG A 188 13.38 -8.61 12.08
CA ARG A 188 13.02 -8.10 13.41
C ARG A 188 13.43 -9.00 14.57
N THR A 189 13.46 -10.31 14.37
CA THR A 189 13.93 -11.26 15.40
C THR A 189 15.45 -11.27 15.54
N SER A 190 16.17 -10.81 14.51
CA SER A 190 17.62 -10.68 14.52
C SER A 190 18.08 -9.48 15.34
N GLN A 191 19.18 -9.63 16.09
CA GLN A 191 19.77 -8.51 16.80
C GLN A 191 20.33 -7.49 15.80
N MET A 192 19.89 -6.23 15.91
CA MET A 192 20.30 -5.16 15.02
C MET A 192 20.59 -3.88 15.79
N ARG A 193 21.53 -3.07 15.28
CA ARG A 193 21.78 -1.72 15.81
C ARG A 193 20.58 -0.83 15.51
N ARG A 194 20.34 0.16 16.36
CA ARG A 194 19.27 1.16 16.20
C ARG A 194 19.13 1.74 14.79
N GLY A 195 20.23 2.13 14.15
CA GLY A 195 20.20 2.65 12.77
C GLY A 195 19.66 1.66 11.74
N ALA A 196 19.92 0.36 11.92
CA ALA A 196 19.38 -0.69 11.07
C ALA A 196 17.90 -0.96 11.34
N LEU A 197 17.48 -0.88 12.61
CA LEU A 197 16.07 -0.95 12.97
C LEU A 197 15.28 0.18 12.33
N MET A 198 15.78 1.42 12.39
CA MET A 198 15.10 2.57 11.80
C MET A 198 14.92 2.40 10.28
N GLN A 199 15.93 1.87 9.59
CA GLN A 199 15.82 1.57 8.17
C GLN A 199 14.81 0.46 7.87
N LEU A 200 14.76 -0.59 8.71
CA LEU A 200 13.81 -1.68 8.57
C LEU A 200 12.37 -1.20 8.76
N LEU A 201 12.11 -0.41 9.81
CA LEU A 201 10.79 0.17 10.08
C LEU A 201 10.36 1.10 8.94
N MET A 202 11.28 1.94 8.45
CA MET A 202 11.03 2.81 7.31
C MET A 202 10.70 2.02 6.04
N TYR A 203 11.42 0.93 5.78
CA TYR A 203 11.15 0.07 4.65
C TYR A 203 9.79 -0.62 4.76
N HIS A 204 9.49 -1.21 5.92
CA HIS A 204 8.24 -1.93 6.18
C HIS A 204 7.01 -1.03 6.00
N ALA A 205 7.06 0.20 6.50
CA ALA A 205 5.96 1.12 6.33
C ALA A 205 5.79 1.58 4.87
N ARG A 206 6.88 1.69 4.08
CA ARG A 206 6.80 1.96 2.64
C ARG A 206 6.23 0.80 1.83
N THR A 207 6.48 -0.44 2.25
CA THR A 207 5.98 -1.65 1.58
C THR A 207 4.63 -2.13 2.10
N MET A 208 4.09 -1.49 3.16
CA MET A 208 2.75 -1.77 3.68
C MET A 208 1.71 -1.83 2.56
N ARG A 209 0.91 -2.88 2.55
CA ARG A 209 -0.09 -3.12 1.51
C ARG A 209 -1.14 -1.99 1.41
N LEU A 210 -1.61 -1.76 0.20
CA LEU A 210 -2.76 -0.90 -0.07
C LEU A 210 -4.05 -1.72 0.08
N TRP A 211 -5.08 -1.14 0.68
CA TRP A 211 -6.41 -1.74 0.72
C TRP A 211 -7.03 -1.71 -0.69
N ILE A 212 -7.35 -2.88 -1.21
CA ILE A 212 -8.07 -3.03 -2.47
C ILE A 212 -9.32 -3.86 -2.17
N GLY A 213 -10.41 -3.22 -1.76
CA GLY A 213 -11.71 -3.85 -1.55
C GLY A 213 -12.50 -4.06 -2.85
N PRO A 214 -13.61 -4.80 -2.80
CA PRO A 214 -14.66 -4.78 -3.83
C PRO A 214 -15.22 -3.37 -4.05
N LEU A 215 -15.89 -3.17 -5.18
CA LEU A 215 -16.63 -1.92 -5.44
C LEU A 215 -17.74 -1.73 -4.40
N ASP A 216 -17.98 -0.47 -4.03
CA ASP A 216 -19.05 -0.04 -3.12
C ASP A 216 -19.00 -0.64 -1.70
N THR A 217 -17.82 -1.12 -1.27
CA THR A 217 -17.62 -1.62 0.10
C THR A 217 -16.85 -0.60 0.93
N HIS A 218 -17.33 -0.36 2.16
CA HIS A 218 -16.60 0.46 3.11
C HIS A 218 -15.32 -0.27 3.56
N PRO A 219 -14.16 0.42 3.65
CA PRO A 219 -12.93 -0.18 4.15
C PRO A 219 -13.09 -0.74 5.56
N PRO A 220 -12.51 -1.91 5.88
CA PRO A 220 -12.57 -2.47 7.22
C PRO A 220 -11.71 -1.68 8.22
N ALA A 221 -11.82 -2.02 9.50
CA ALA A 221 -10.94 -1.51 10.55
C ALA A 221 -9.45 -1.73 10.20
N LEU A 222 -8.59 -0.80 10.66
CA LEU A 222 -7.14 -0.80 10.40
C LEU A 222 -6.75 -0.47 8.94
N VAL A 223 -7.69 0.02 8.13
CA VAL A 223 -7.39 0.66 6.85
C VAL A 223 -7.26 2.16 7.07
N GLY A 224 -6.05 2.71 6.88
CA GLY A 224 -5.79 4.14 7.05
C GLY A 224 -6.27 4.64 8.41
N ALA A 225 -7.22 5.58 8.41
CA ALA A 225 -7.82 6.21 9.57
C ALA A 225 -9.03 5.46 10.17
N ILE A 226 -9.47 4.35 9.57
CA ILE A 226 -10.60 3.58 10.12
C ILE A 226 -10.16 2.90 11.42
N GLY A 227 -10.70 3.40 12.53
CA GLY A 227 -10.37 2.96 13.87
C GLY A 227 -10.66 1.49 14.14
N TYR A 228 -9.91 0.91 15.08
CA TYR A 228 -10.16 -0.44 15.57
C TYR A 228 -11.02 -0.37 16.85
N PRO A 229 -12.18 -1.05 16.90
CA PRO A 229 -13.08 -0.99 18.04
C PRO A 229 -12.39 -1.35 19.36
N ASP A 230 -12.59 -0.55 20.40
CA ASP A 230 -12.00 -0.77 21.73
C ASP A 230 -12.53 -2.03 22.43
N SER A 231 -13.72 -2.49 22.05
CA SER A 231 -14.32 -3.75 22.52
C SER A 231 -13.63 -5.01 21.97
N LEU A 232 -12.89 -4.89 20.87
CA LEU A 232 -12.25 -6.04 20.23
C LEU A 232 -10.83 -6.29 20.77
N PRO A 233 -10.44 -7.57 20.95
CA PRO A 233 -9.12 -7.93 21.42
C PRO A 233 -8.05 -7.74 20.33
N ILE A 234 -6.89 -7.22 20.72
CA ILE A 234 -5.74 -7.05 19.83
C ILE A 234 -5.00 -8.38 19.73
N LYS A 235 -4.65 -8.82 18.53
CA LYS A 235 -3.94 -10.09 18.33
C LYS A 235 -2.50 -10.01 18.80
N VAL A 236 -1.97 -11.10 19.35
CA VAL A 236 -0.53 -11.26 19.60
C VAL A 236 0.25 -11.10 18.29
N GLY A 237 1.40 -10.44 18.36
CA GLY A 237 2.23 -10.03 17.21
C GLY A 237 1.78 -8.74 16.53
N SER A 238 0.65 -8.14 16.95
CA SER A 238 0.21 -6.85 16.40
C SER A 238 1.10 -5.72 16.90
N GLU A 239 1.39 -4.79 16.00
CA GLU A 239 2.07 -3.55 16.36
C GLU A 239 1.06 -2.50 16.82
N VAL A 240 1.43 -1.81 17.90
CA VAL A 240 0.58 -0.87 18.62
C VAL A 240 1.39 0.36 18.98
N ALA A 241 0.72 1.51 19.08
CA ALA A 241 1.21 2.57 19.94
C ALA A 241 0.78 2.22 21.37
N ALA A 242 1.73 2.09 22.28
CA ALA A 242 1.50 1.77 23.68
C ALA A 242 1.90 2.95 24.56
N PHE A 243 1.02 3.34 25.49
CA PHE A 243 1.30 4.39 26.46
C PHE A 243 1.96 3.80 27.71
N ILE A 244 3.27 4.03 27.85
CA ILE A 244 4.14 3.46 28.88
C ILE A 244 4.94 4.62 29.48
N SER A 245 4.91 4.76 30.82
CA SER A 245 5.65 5.81 31.54
C SER A 245 5.47 7.21 30.93
N ASP A 246 4.21 7.57 30.63
CA ASP A 246 3.79 8.84 30.03
C ASP A 246 4.29 9.13 28.61
N ILE A 247 4.79 8.11 27.91
CA ILE A 247 5.25 8.21 26.52
C ILE A 247 4.52 7.19 25.66
N TRP A 248 4.04 7.62 24.49
CA TRP A 248 3.54 6.70 23.48
C TRP A 248 4.70 6.10 22.70
N MET A 249 4.86 4.79 22.74
CA MET A 249 5.97 4.08 22.10
C MET A 249 5.45 3.04 21.11
N LEU A 250 6.24 2.78 20.06
CA LEU A 250 6.00 1.70 19.12
C LEU A 250 6.35 0.38 19.81
N ALA A 251 5.32 -0.43 20.00
CA ALA A 251 5.43 -1.69 20.70
C ALA A 251 4.75 -2.82 19.93
N GLU A 252 5.10 -4.04 20.30
CA GLU A 252 4.50 -5.27 19.78
C GLU A 252 3.81 -6.01 20.92
N VAL A 253 2.59 -6.50 20.67
CA VAL A 253 1.86 -7.35 21.61
C VAL A 253 2.51 -8.73 21.68
N VAL A 254 3.02 -9.11 22.84
CA VAL A 254 3.71 -10.40 23.06
C VAL A 254 2.75 -11.45 23.59
N SER A 255 1.88 -11.08 24.52
CA SER A 255 0.91 -11.99 25.12
C SER A 255 -0.30 -11.21 25.64
N VAL A 256 -1.39 -11.93 25.88
CA VAL A 256 -2.58 -11.40 26.55
C VAL A 256 -2.91 -12.37 27.66
N ASN A 257 -2.99 -11.88 28.89
CA ASN A 257 -3.33 -12.72 30.03
C ASN A 257 -4.86 -12.97 30.11
N ALA A 258 -5.27 -13.90 30.96
CA ALA A 258 -6.69 -14.26 31.11
C ALA A 258 -7.57 -13.09 31.61
N SER A 259 -6.98 -12.08 32.25
CA SER A 259 -7.69 -10.88 32.70
C SER A 259 -7.79 -9.78 31.63
N GLY A 260 -7.35 -10.05 30.40
CA GLY A 260 -7.43 -9.11 29.27
C GLY A 260 -6.41 -7.97 29.33
N VAL A 261 -5.36 -8.12 30.15
CA VAL A 261 -4.21 -7.22 30.20
C VAL A 261 -3.14 -7.73 29.23
N TYR A 262 -2.53 -6.79 28.52
CA TYR A 262 -1.60 -7.07 27.45
C TYR A 262 -0.17 -6.98 27.97
N GLU A 263 0.67 -7.92 27.58
CA GLU A 263 2.12 -7.74 27.64
C GLU A 263 2.60 -7.21 26.30
N VAL A 264 3.29 -6.08 26.31
CA VAL A 264 3.87 -5.47 25.12
C VAL A 264 5.37 -5.29 25.30
N LYS A 265 6.08 -5.25 24.19
CA LYS A 265 7.53 -5.02 24.16
C LYS A 265 7.82 -3.85 23.24
N ASP A 266 8.63 -2.89 23.69
CA ASP A 266 9.16 -1.83 22.82
C ASP A 266 10.01 -2.44 21.71
N VAL A 267 9.87 -1.90 20.50
CA VAL A 267 10.61 -2.37 19.34
C VAL A 267 12.08 -1.92 19.33
N ASP A 268 12.45 -0.82 20.01
CA ASP A 268 13.84 -0.33 20.13
C ASP A 268 14.55 -0.84 21.38
N ASP A 269 13.85 -1.50 22.30
CA ASP A 269 14.43 -1.93 23.57
C ASP A 269 15.38 -3.14 23.40
N GLU A 270 16.67 -2.86 23.54
CA GLU A 270 17.76 -3.84 23.49
C GLU A 270 17.65 -4.89 24.60
N GLN A 271 17.16 -4.50 25.78
CA GLN A 271 17.02 -5.38 26.95
C GLN A 271 15.78 -6.28 26.85
N LYS A 272 14.92 -6.03 25.86
CA LYS A 272 13.67 -6.76 25.60
C LYS A 272 12.75 -6.83 26.82
N ALA A 273 12.70 -5.77 27.61
CA ALA A 273 11.78 -5.65 28.73
C ALA A 273 10.33 -5.75 28.23
N LYS A 274 9.49 -6.39 29.04
CA LYS A 274 8.06 -6.50 28.79
C LYS A 274 7.31 -5.55 29.72
N TYR A 275 6.32 -4.87 29.17
CA TYR A 275 5.46 -3.95 29.87
C TYR A 275 4.04 -4.50 29.93
N THR A 276 3.42 -4.42 31.09
CA THR A 276 2.03 -4.82 31.28
C THR A 276 1.12 -3.61 31.10
N VAL A 277 0.27 -3.62 30.08
CA VAL A 277 -0.51 -2.46 29.64
C VAL A 277 -1.98 -2.85 29.45
N ARG A 278 -2.90 -1.98 29.90
CA ARG A 278 -4.34 -2.18 29.69
C ARG A 278 -4.74 -1.86 28.26
N ARG A 279 -5.81 -2.48 27.76
CA ARG A 279 -6.37 -2.22 26.41
C ARG A 279 -6.64 -0.74 26.11
N SER A 280 -7.01 0.04 27.12
CA SER A 280 -7.24 1.49 27.00
C SER A 280 -5.97 2.28 26.67
N ARG A 281 -4.78 1.77 27.01
CA ARG A 281 -3.49 2.41 26.73
C ARG A 281 -2.80 1.88 25.47
N LEU A 282 -3.51 1.08 24.68
CA LEU A 282 -3.04 0.56 23.40
C LEU A 282 -3.88 1.11 22.25
N ILE A 283 -3.20 1.46 21.17
CA ILE A 283 -3.81 1.85 19.89
C ILE A 283 -3.19 0.95 18.80
N PRO A 284 -3.98 0.03 18.21
CA PRO A 284 -3.54 -0.76 17.06
C PRO A 284 -3.11 0.11 15.88
N LEU A 285 -2.00 -0.25 15.25
CA LEU A 285 -1.54 0.45 14.05
C LEU A 285 -2.27 -0.07 12.80
N PRO A 286 -2.45 0.79 11.78
CA PRO A 286 -3.03 0.38 10.51
C PRO A 286 -2.28 -0.79 9.87
N LEU A 287 -3.04 -1.76 9.35
CA LEU A 287 -2.53 -2.92 8.61
C LEU A 287 -2.54 -2.68 7.09
N TRP A 288 -3.35 -1.73 6.63
CA TRP A 288 -3.43 -1.34 5.23
C TRP A 288 -3.41 0.18 5.10
N ARG A 289 -2.84 0.64 4.00
CA ARG A 289 -3.06 2.01 3.51
C ARG A 289 -4.44 2.14 2.88
N ALA A 290 -5.07 3.29 3.05
CA ALA A 290 -6.19 3.71 2.21
C ALA A 290 -5.67 4.26 0.88
N ASP A 291 -6.40 4.03 -0.22
CA ASP A 291 -6.11 4.66 -1.50
C ASP A 291 -6.75 6.05 -1.55
N PRO A 292 -5.98 7.15 -1.67
CA PRO A 292 -6.55 8.49 -1.69
C PRO A 292 -7.59 8.72 -2.79
N LEU A 293 -7.47 8.01 -3.92
CA LEU A 293 -8.38 8.20 -5.06
C LEU A 293 -9.71 7.49 -4.89
N ARG A 294 -9.76 6.43 -4.10
CA ARG A 294 -10.95 5.57 -3.93
C ARG A 294 -11.53 5.65 -2.53
N ASP A 295 -10.66 5.61 -1.54
CA ASP A 295 -10.96 5.48 -0.12
C ASP A 295 -10.46 6.71 0.67
N GLY A 296 -10.53 7.91 0.07
CA GLY A 296 -10.06 9.15 0.69
C GLY A 296 -10.74 9.50 2.02
N HIS A 297 -11.96 9.00 2.25
CA HIS A 297 -12.69 9.10 3.52
C HIS A 297 -12.04 8.27 4.65
N ALA A 298 -11.18 7.31 4.31
CA ALA A 298 -10.38 6.52 5.25
C ALA A 298 -8.98 7.14 5.47
N LEU A 299 -8.78 8.41 5.14
CA LEU A 299 -7.60 9.19 5.49
C LEU A 299 -7.93 10.19 6.60
N PHE A 300 -6.94 10.59 7.39
CA PHE A 300 -7.11 11.74 8.28
C PHE A 300 -7.29 13.00 7.45
N PRO A 301 -8.29 13.83 7.72
CA PRO A 301 -8.41 15.11 7.05
C PRO A 301 -7.30 16.06 7.49
N VAL A 302 -7.07 17.11 6.69
CA VAL A 302 -6.26 18.26 7.11
C VAL A 302 -6.82 18.83 8.42
N ASN A 303 -5.95 19.31 9.30
CA ASN A 303 -6.19 19.77 10.65
C ASN A 303 -6.60 18.69 11.67
N ALA A 304 -6.58 17.41 11.30
CA ALA A 304 -6.80 16.34 12.27
C ALA A 304 -5.65 16.26 13.28
N ILE A 305 -5.99 16.13 14.55
CA ILE A 305 -5.04 15.84 15.63
C ILE A 305 -4.76 14.34 15.64
N VAL A 306 -3.49 13.98 15.56
CA VAL A 306 -3.03 12.60 15.45
C VAL A 306 -1.88 12.31 16.40
N LEU A 307 -1.70 11.03 16.75
CA LEU A 307 -0.43 10.53 17.27
C LEU A 307 0.37 9.96 16.12
N ALA A 308 1.54 10.56 15.88
CA ALA A 308 2.40 10.17 14.79
C ALA A 308 3.81 9.87 15.28
N LEU A 309 4.45 8.91 14.63
CA LEU A 309 5.82 8.52 14.94
C LEU A 309 6.78 9.66 14.57
N TYR A 310 7.58 10.14 15.52
CA TYR A 310 8.51 11.22 15.25
C TYR A 310 9.72 10.72 14.46
N PRO A 311 10.24 11.50 13.48
CA PRO A 311 11.32 11.06 12.61
C PRO A 311 12.52 10.47 13.36
N GLN A 312 12.99 9.28 12.92
CA GLN A 312 14.15 8.57 13.51
C GLN A 312 13.97 8.17 14.98
N THR A 313 12.72 8.03 15.44
CA THR A 313 12.40 7.53 16.77
C THR A 313 11.40 6.37 16.69
N THR A 314 11.21 5.71 17.83
CA THR A 314 10.14 4.74 18.05
C THR A 314 9.04 5.30 18.95
N CYS A 315 8.94 6.63 19.08
CA CYS A 315 7.97 7.30 19.93
C CYS A 315 6.94 8.07 19.09
N PHE A 316 5.70 8.08 19.56
CA PHE A 316 4.62 8.84 18.97
C PHE A 316 4.41 10.14 19.74
N TYR A 317 4.20 11.21 19.00
CA TYR A 317 3.94 12.53 19.54
C TYR A 317 2.69 13.11 18.89
N LYS A 318 2.07 14.04 19.61
CA LYS A 318 0.90 14.76 19.13
C LYS A 318 1.30 15.67 17.97
N GLY A 319 0.49 15.67 16.93
CA GLY A 319 0.68 16.54 15.78
C GLY A 319 -0.62 16.79 15.02
N VAL A 320 -0.56 17.74 14.09
CA VAL A 320 -1.68 18.18 13.26
C VAL A 320 -1.39 17.87 11.80
N VAL A 321 -2.35 17.26 11.11
CA VAL A 321 -2.26 16.94 9.69
C VAL A 321 -2.28 18.21 8.84
N GLU A 322 -1.16 18.53 8.20
CA GLU A 322 -1.05 19.67 7.30
C GLU A 322 -1.41 19.28 5.87
N ARG A 323 -0.99 18.08 5.44
CA ARG A 323 -1.27 17.59 4.08
C ARG A 323 -1.58 16.10 4.08
N VAL A 324 -2.62 15.73 3.34
CA VAL A 324 -3.02 14.35 3.11
C VAL A 324 -2.32 13.76 1.88
N PRO A 325 -2.08 12.43 1.81
CA PRO A 325 -1.55 11.79 0.61
C PRO A 325 -2.48 11.99 -0.59
N GLU A 326 -1.94 12.39 -1.75
CA GLU A 326 -2.71 12.52 -3.00
C GLU A 326 -2.63 11.24 -3.85
N LYS A 327 -1.54 10.49 -3.72
CA LYS A 327 -1.32 9.19 -4.37
C LYS A 327 -1.07 8.13 -3.31
N ALA A 328 -1.33 6.88 -3.66
CA ALA A 328 -1.03 5.74 -2.81
C ALA A 328 0.44 5.70 -2.33
N SER A 329 1.38 6.23 -3.12
CA SER A 329 2.81 6.30 -2.77
C SER A 329 3.18 7.41 -1.79
N ASP A 330 2.33 8.41 -1.63
CA ASP A 330 2.64 9.61 -0.87
C ASP A 330 2.41 9.35 0.62
N ASP A 331 2.98 10.22 1.45
CA ASP A 331 2.82 10.17 2.90
C ASP A 331 2.14 11.47 3.38
N TYR A 332 1.59 11.46 4.60
CA TYR A 332 1.07 12.68 5.23
C TYR A 332 2.19 13.68 5.47
N LEU A 333 1.88 14.98 5.57
CA LEU A 333 2.73 15.94 6.26
C LEU A 333 2.06 16.34 7.56
N VAL A 334 2.84 16.38 8.64
CA VAL A 334 2.34 16.72 9.97
C VAL A 334 3.27 17.68 10.65
N ALA A 335 2.66 18.68 11.29
CA ALA A 335 3.31 19.59 12.21
C ALA A 335 3.16 19.03 13.63
N PHE A 336 4.26 18.74 14.31
CA PHE A 336 4.25 18.20 15.67
C PHE A 336 4.13 19.32 16.69
N GLU A 337 3.49 19.07 17.83
CA GLU A 337 3.55 19.99 18.97
C GLU A 337 4.98 20.06 19.49
N ASP A 338 5.55 21.26 19.50
CA ASP A 338 6.93 21.50 19.92
C ASP A 338 7.07 22.94 20.45
N SER A 339 7.26 23.04 21.76
CA SER A 339 7.39 24.32 22.48
C SER A 339 8.69 25.08 22.16
N SER A 340 9.64 24.47 21.46
CA SER A 340 10.84 25.17 21.00
C SER A 340 10.55 26.16 19.87
N PHE A 341 9.41 26.01 19.18
CA PHE A 341 8.96 26.94 18.14
C PHE A 341 7.99 27.96 18.72
N ALA A 342 8.09 29.22 18.26
CA ALA A 342 7.26 30.32 18.74
C ALA A 342 5.75 30.07 18.53
N GLN A 343 5.40 29.40 17.45
CA GLN A 343 4.03 28.99 17.13
C GLN A 343 3.56 27.73 17.87
N GLY A 344 4.42 27.08 18.67
CA GLY A 344 4.13 25.84 19.40
C GLY A 344 4.10 24.58 18.54
N PHE A 345 4.44 24.68 17.25
CA PHE A 345 4.46 23.57 16.30
C PHE A 345 5.73 23.54 15.46
N SER A 346 6.23 22.34 15.17
CA SER A 346 7.31 22.12 14.21
C SER A 346 6.88 22.55 12.80
N PRO A 347 7.83 22.86 11.90
CA PRO A 347 7.54 22.86 10.46
C PRO A 347 6.90 21.52 10.04
N PRO A 348 6.07 21.48 8.99
CA PRO A 348 5.48 20.23 8.52
C PRO A 348 6.57 19.26 8.08
N LEU A 349 6.81 18.23 8.88
CA LEU A 349 7.86 17.27 8.60
C LEU A 349 7.29 16.16 7.71
N PRO A 350 8.01 15.77 6.64
CA PRO A 350 7.75 14.49 6.05
C PRO A 350 8.06 13.44 7.12
N PRO A 351 7.14 12.49 7.31
CA PRO A 351 7.30 11.34 8.16
C PRO A 351 8.63 10.59 8.02
N GLY A 352 9.59 10.83 8.93
CA GLY A 352 10.68 9.88 9.12
C GLY A 352 10.09 8.61 9.73
N ILE A 353 10.22 7.47 9.05
CA ILE A 353 9.48 6.23 9.35
C ILE A 353 7.95 6.45 9.22
N ALA A 354 7.57 6.99 8.05
CA ALA A 354 6.30 6.76 7.35
C ALA A 354 4.99 6.86 8.19
N PHE A 355 4.26 7.95 7.95
CA PHE A 355 2.87 8.13 8.40
C PHE A 355 1.90 7.31 7.58
N ARG A 356 2.25 6.05 7.36
CA ARG A 356 1.29 5.01 7.03
C ARG A 356 0.89 4.26 8.31
N ARG A 357 1.56 4.57 9.42
CA ARG A 357 1.29 4.09 10.78
C ARG A 357 0.93 5.26 11.68
N ILE A 358 -0.16 5.95 11.36
CA ILE A 358 -0.76 6.91 12.29
C ILE A 358 -1.66 6.12 13.22
N ALA A 359 -1.48 6.29 14.52
CA ALA A 359 -2.34 5.70 15.54
C ALA A 359 -3.54 6.62 15.75
N VAL A 360 -4.76 6.07 15.67
CA VAL A 360 -5.98 6.81 16.03
C VAL A 360 -6.53 6.26 17.31
N ASN A 361 -6.59 7.13 18.31
CA ASN A 361 -7.87 7.35 18.94
C ASN A 361 -7.91 8.79 19.49
N VAL A 362 -8.65 9.68 18.83
CA VAL A 362 -8.80 11.09 19.25
C VAL A 362 -9.38 11.18 20.67
N SER A 363 -10.23 10.22 21.09
CA SER A 363 -10.75 10.18 22.46
C SER A 363 -9.73 9.69 23.50
N LYS A 364 -8.59 9.13 23.11
CA LYS A 364 -7.46 8.86 24.04
C LYS A 364 -6.47 10.02 24.06
N ILE A 365 -6.31 10.72 22.94
CA ILE A 365 -5.42 11.88 22.81
C ILE A 365 -5.92 13.09 23.62
N ILE A 366 -7.25 13.26 23.74
CA ILE A 366 -7.85 14.42 24.43
C ILE A 366 -7.95 14.23 25.95
N TYR A 367 -7.97 13.00 26.46
CA TYR A 367 -8.28 12.71 27.88
C TYR A 367 -7.07 12.48 28.79
N ASP A 368 -5.84 12.52 28.27
CA ASP A 368 -4.60 12.41 29.06
C ASP A 368 -3.87 13.77 29.25
N GLY A 369 -4.57 14.89 29.04
CA GLY A 369 -4.13 16.16 29.63
C GLY A 369 -4.19 16.10 31.16
N PRO A 370 -3.35 16.84 31.90
CA PRO A 370 -3.38 16.82 33.35
C PRO A 370 -4.81 17.15 33.82
N ARG A 371 -5.44 16.22 34.53
CA ARG A 371 -6.64 16.56 35.30
C ARG A 371 -6.21 17.61 36.30
N SER A 372 -6.74 18.82 36.14
CA SER A 372 -6.64 19.88 37.14
C SER A 372 -7.36 19.46 38.41
#